data_AF-A0A3D1JEJ2-F1
#
_entry.id   AF-A0A3D1JEJ2-F1
#
_cell.length_a   1.000
_cell.length_b   1.000
_cell.length_c   1.000
_cell.angle_alpha   90.00
_cell.angle_beta   90.00
_cell.angle_gamma   90.00
#
_symmetry.space_group_name_H-M   'P 1'
#
loop_
_entity.id
_entity.type
_entity.pdbx_description
1 polymer ?
#
loop_
_entity_poly.entity_id
_entity_poly.type
_entity_poly.pdbx_seq_one_letter_code
_entity_poly.pdbx_strand_id
1 'polypeptide(L)'
;MELAAAALQSYGVQVYKFYTPNDRWADIAAAASGAHFLLYRGHGLYWNANVNTPQVGGFEVTERMYTSDEIKRDLKLAPNAIVMIYACFATGSSTTDPGSITQAEAQRRVSQYSQPFFEMGAAGYYANWYGDAFKVFITNLFSGQTLGNAFKNYSDYEASKAVALTHQAFPNLPLWLSWETWTDYPIKPPIYNNAFVGYADKTLADLFQPGIQLSTNQITAITKPSAPARTYQVTVQSNLGTSFNWAANPAGGSTPEWISYSPASGTNGTTLNITLTPPSSTGKFQTSLIVQSSDGKASQNLTITLITTTNPQYLFLPAVRK
;
A
#
# COMPACT_ATOMS: atom_id res chain seq x y z
N MET A 1 8.86 17.21 13.71
CA MET A 1 8.34 16.92 12.36
C MET A 1 9.32 17.34 11.26
N GLU A 2 10.01 18.48 11.39
CA GLU A 2 10.97 18.95 10.38
C GLU A 2 12.05 17.94 10.00
N LEU A 3 12.61 17.19 10.96
CA LEU A 3 13.63 16.17 10.68
C LEU A 3 13.13 15.07 9.73
N ALA A 4 11.90 14.61 9.92
CA ALA A 4 11.28 13.60 9.07
C ALA A 4 10.95 14.16 7.67
N ALA A 5 10.42 15.38 7.61
CA ALA A 5 10.16 16.07 6.35
C ALA A 5 11.43 16.27 5.53
N ALA A 6 12.51 16.76 6.16
CA ALA A 6 13.80 16.94 5.50
C ALA A 6 14.38 15.60 5.00
N ALA A 7 14.24 14.52 5.76
CA ALA A 7 14.64 13.18 5.32
C ALA A 7 13.86 12.74 4.07
N LEU A 8 12.52 12.82 4.09
CA LEU A 8 11.68 12.50 2.92
C LEU A 8 12.07 13.32 1.69
N GLN A 9 12.23 14.65 1.86
CA GLN A 9 12.63 15.55 0.79
C GLN A 9 14.02 15.19 0.22
N SER A 10 14.96 14.76 1.07
CA SER A 10 16.28 14.31 0.61
C SER A 10 16.26 13.07 -0.28
N TYR A 11 15.20 12.25 -0.17
CA TYR A 11 14.94 11.11 -1.06
C TYR A 11 13.99 11.45 -2.23
N GLY A 12 13.75 12.74 -2.49
CA GLY A 12 12.92 13.21 -3.60
C GLY A 12 11.41 13.09 -3.38
N VAL A 13 10.97 12.82 -2.15
CA VAL A 13 9.53 12.76 -1.83
C VAL A 13 8.98 14.19 -1.73
N GLN A 14 7.86 14.44 -2.42
CA GLN A 14 7.11 15.68 -2.25
C GLN A 14 6.44 15.69 -0.87
N VAL A 15 6.66 16.75 -0.10
CA VAL A 15 6.12 16.89 1.26
C VAL A 15 5.21 18.10 1.35
N TYR A 16 3.97 17.87 1.79
CA TYR A 16 3.03 18.91 2.20
C TYR A 16 3.04 18.98 3.73
N LYS A 17 3.15 20.21 4.27
CA LYS A 17 3.23 20.45 5.72
C LYS A 17 2.02 21.25 6.17
N PHE A 18 1.36 20.77 7.21
CA PHE A 18 0.21 21.40 7.84
C PHE A 18 0.54 21.57 9.31
N TYR A 19 0.72 22.82 9.75
CA TYR A 19 1.08 23.15 11.13
C TYR A 19 0.10 24.18 11.67
N THR A 20 -0.30 24.00 12.93
CA THR A 20 -1.14 24.94 13.66
C THR A 20 -0.62 26.38 13.53
N PRO A 21 -1.50 27.37 13.27
CA PRO A 21 -2.95 27.25 13.09
C PRO A 21 -3.41 26.93 11.65
N ASN A 22 -2.48 26.64 10.73
CA ASN A 22 -2.72 26.45 9.30
C ASN A 22 -2.78 24.96 8.91
N ASP A 23 -3.72 24.23 9.51
CA ASP A 23 -3.89 22.77 9.39
C ASP A 23 -5.35 22.39 9.12
N ARG A 24 -6.00 23.13 8.21
CA ARG A 24 -7.39 22.91 7.81
C ARG A 24 -7.59 21.49 7.27
N TRP A 25 -8.64 20.81 7.74
CA TRP A 25 -8.85 19.40 7.41
C TRP A 25 -9.07 19.16 5.92
N ALA A 26 -9.80 20.05 5.26
CA ALA A 26 -10.05 19.95 3.82
C ALA A 26 -8.75 19.97 3.00
N ASP A 27 -7.77 20.80 3.41
CA ASP A 27 -6.49 20.91 2.73
C ASP A 27 -5.61 19.67 3.02
N ILE A 28 -5.65 19.15 4.26
CA ILE A 28 -5.00 17.88 4.64
C ILE A 28 -5.56 16.71 3.83
N ALA A 29 -6.89 16.58 3.75
CA ALA A 29 -7.55 15.50 3.02
C ALA A 29 -7.23 15.55 1.52
N ALA A 30 -7.19 16.76 0.94
CA ALA A 30 -6.78 16.95 -0.45
C ALA A 30 -5.32 16.52 -0.69
N ALA A 31 -4.39 16.92 0.16
CA ALA A 31 -2.98 16.55 0.06
C ALA A 31 -2.71 15.06 0.36
N ALA A 32 -3.56 14.42 1.16
CA ALA A 32 -3.46 13.00 1.49
C ALA A 32 -3.86 12.09 0.32
N SER A 33 -4.58 12.61 -0.69
CA SER A 33 -5.00 11.84 -1.85
C SER A 33 -3.79 11.32 -2.65
N GLY A 34 -3.57 10.00 -2.62
CA GLY A 34 -2.42 9.34 -3.24
C GLY A 34 -1.11 9.50 -2.45
N ALA A 35 -1.16 9.95 -1.20
CA ALA A 35 0.04 10.06 -0.38
C ALA A 35 0.56 8.68 0.04
N HIS A 36 1.85 8.41 -0.21
CA HIS A 36 2.53 7.17 0.19
C HIS A 36 3.01 7.20 1.65
N PHE A 37 3.11 8.38 2.24
CA PHE A 37 3.50 8.60 3.63
C PHE A 37 2.51 9.53 4.31
N LEU A 38 2.02 9.12 5.49
CA LEU A 38 1.24 9.97 6.37
C LEU A 38 1.95 10.07 7.71
N LEU A 39 2.30 11.29 8.13
CA LEU A 39 2.91 11.51 9.43
C LEU A 39 2.06 12.49 10.23
N TYR A 40 1.77 12.14 11.48
CA TYR A 40 1.03 12.99 12.41
C TYR A 40 1.80 13.12 13.71
N ARG A 41 1.87 14.34 14.24
CA ARG A 41 2.40 14.63 15.57
C ARG A 41 1.50 15.63 16.26
N GLY A 42 0.75 15.16 17.25
CA GLY A 42 -0.23 15.97 17.96
C GLY A 42 -0.78 15.23 19.17
N HIS A 43 -1.97 15.63 19.60
CA HIS A 43 -2.66 14.98 20.72
C HIS A 43 -3.19 13.60 20.31
N GLY A 44 -3.14 12.68 21.28
CA GLY A 44 -3.78 11.37 21.15
C GLY A 44 -5.21 11.44 21.63
N LEU A 45 -6.12 10.87 20.85
CA LEU A 45 -7.56 10.97 21.10
C LEU A 45 -8.13 9.67 21.67
N TYR A 46 -9.12 9.85 22.55
CA TYR A 46 -9.97 8.81 23.05
C TYR A 46 -11.43 9.28 23.06
N TRP A 47 -12.34 8.32 22.94
CA TRP A 47 -13.76 8.53 22.79
C TRP A 47 -14.51 7.69 23.81
N ASN A 48 -15.70 8.17 24.21
CA ASN A 48 -16.54 7.52 25.21
C ASN A 48 -15.84 7.39 26.58
N ALA A 49 -15.34 8.51 27.11
CA ALA A 49 -14.58 8.60 28.36
C ALA A 49 -15.21 7.91 29.59
N ASN A 50 -16.52 7.64 29.56
CA ASN A 50 -17.28 7.05 30.66
C ASN A 50 -17.17 5.51 30.73
N VAL A 51 -16.37 4.87 29.88
CA VAL A 51 -16.14 3.42 29.92
C VAL A 51 -14.70 3.10 30.33
N ASN A 52 -14.50 1.96 31.00
CA ASN A 52 -13.18 1.56 31.54
C ASN A 52 -12.10 1.38 30.45
N THR A 53 -12.52 1.10 29.22
CA THR A 53 -11.64 0.90 28.06
C THR A 53 -12.13 1.77 26.90
N PRO A 54 -11.85 3.10 26.93
CA PRO A 54 -12.32 3.99 25.89
C PRO A 54 -11.74 3.59 24.53
N GLN A 55 -12.47 3.91 23.48
CA GLN A 55 -11.99 3.75 22.12
C GLN A 55 -10.92 4.81 21.86
N VAL A 56 -9.79 4.45 21.26
CA VAL A 56 -8.70 5.38 20.97
C VAL A 56 -8.49 5.52 19.47
N GLY A 57 -7.86 6.63 19.06
CA GLY A 57 -7.60 6.94 17.66
C GLY A 57 -8.32 8.21 17.21
N GLY A 58 -7.82 8.80 16.12
CA GLY A 58 -8.25 10.11 15.64
C GLY A 58 -7.09 11.10 15.57
N PHE A 59 -7.37 12.28 15.01
CA PHE A 59 -6.45 13.41 14.91
C PHE A 59 -7.09 14.67 15.47
N GLU A 60 -6.29 15.48 16.14
CA GLU A 60 -6.66 16.84 16.52
C GLU A 60 -5.89 17.81 15.63
N VAL A 61 -6.63 18.70 14.99
CA VAL A 61 -6.13 19.83 14.22
C VAL A 61 -6.84 21.10 14.72
N THR A 62 -6.39 22.29 14.32
CA THR A 62 -6.93 23.56 14.85
C THR A 62 -8.45 23.67 14.79
N GLU A 63 -9.07 23.12 13.75
CA GLU A 63 -10.52 23.16 13.56
C GLU A 63 -11.28 22.38 14.64
N ARG A 64 -10.87 21.13 14.91
CA ARG A 64 -11.49 20.19 15.86
C ARG A 64 -10.76 18.84 15.90
N MET A 65 -11.28 17.95 16.74
CA MET A 65 -10.98 16.52 16.75
C MET A 65 -11.73 15.78 15.62
N TYR A 66 -11.03 14.88 14.95
CA TYR A 66 -11.54 14.00 13.89
C TYR A 66 -11.44 12.54 14.32
N THR A 67 -12.52 11.78 14.14
CA THR A 67 -12.57 10.37 14.54
C THR A 67 -11.83 9.46 13.55
N SER A 68 -11.54 8.22 13.94
CA SER A 68 -10.98 7.20 13.03
C SER A 68 -11.84 6.96 11.79
N ASP A 69 -13.17 7.05 11.90
CA ASP A 69 -14.07 6.88 10.75
C ASP A 69 -14.02 8.08 9.80
N GLU A 70 -13.85 9.29 10.32
CA GLU A 70 -13.65 10.49 9.50
C GLU A 70 -12.30 10.45 8.78
N ILE A 71 -11.23 10.02 9.48
CA ILE A 71 -9.91 9.77 8.88
C ILE A 71 -10.04 8.79 7.71
N LYS A 72 -10.69 7.64 7.92
CA LYS A 72 -10.89 6.62 6.90
C LYS A 72 -11.73 7.11 5.72
N ARG A 73 -12.76 7.90 6.00
CA ARG A 73 -13.65 8.46 4.98
C ARG A 73 -12.90 9.48 4.12
N ASP A 74 -12.12 10.36 4.73
CA ASP A 74 -11.61 11.57 4.06
C ASP A 74 -10.20 11.40 3.50
N LEU A 75 -9.32 10.69 4.21
CA LEU A 75 -7.94 10.49 3.74
C LEU A 75 -7.91 9.37 2.69
N LYS A 76 -7.48 9.70 1.47
CA LYS A 76 -7.38 8.74 0.36
C LYS A 76 -5.92 8.37 0.09
N LEU A 77 -5.27 7.76 1.07
CA LEU A 77 -3.86 7.37 0.96
C LEU A 77 -3.62 6.43 -0.24
N ALA A 78 -2.38 6.42 -0.75
CA ALA A 78 -1.99 5.42 -1.75
C ALA A 78 -2.02 4.00 -1.16
N PRO A 79 -2.28 2.96 -1.98
CA PRO A 79 -2.06 1.59 -1.56
C PRO A 79 -0.65 1.41 -0.98
N ASN A 80 -0.54 0.58 0.05
CA ASN A 80 0.71 0.31 0.76
C ASN A 80 1.32 1.51 1.50
N ALA A 81 0.57 2.58 1.77
CA ALA A 81 1.08 3.74 2.49
C ALA A 81 1.74 3.37 3.83
N ILE A 82 2.76 4.15 4.21
CA ILE A 82 3.46 4.06 5.49
C ILE A 82 2.98 5.20 6.40
N VAL A 83 2.50 4.84 7.58
CA VAL A 83 1.95 5.78 8.55
C VAL A 83 2.88 5.90 9.75
N MET A 84 3.18 7.12 10.21
CA MET A 84 3.98 7.34 11.42
C MET A 84 3.30 8.34 12.38
N ILE A 85 2.99 7.90 13.60
CA ILE A 85 2.15 8.63 14.55
C ILE A 85 2.90 8.93 15.85
N TYR A 86 2.98 10.20 16.20
CA TYR A 86 3.37 10.66 17.53
C TYR A 86 2.12 11.17 18.20
N ALA A 87 1.57 10.41 19.13
CA ALA A 87 0.41 10.78 19.92
C ALA A 87 0.32 9.92 21.19
N CYS A 88 -0.44 10.37 22.18
CA CYS A 88 -0.86 9.49 23.27
C CYS A 88 -1.69 8.31 22.71
N PHE A 89 -1.68 7.17 23.41
CA PHE A 89 -2.34 5.90 23.02
C PHE A 89 -1.79 5.21 21.77
N ALA A 90 -1.22 5.96 20.81
CA ALA A 90 -0.73 5.44 19.53
C ALA A 90 0.40 4.40 19.65
N THR A 91 1.17 4.46 20.74
CA THR A 91 2.24 3.51 21.10
C THR A 91 1.79 2.47 22.14
N GLY A 92 0.58 2.62 22.70
CA GLY A 92 0.04 1.82 23.80
C GLY A 92 -0.20 2.65 25.06
N SER A 93 0.81 3.35 25.56
CA SER A 93 0.66 4.19 26.76
C SER A 93 0.08 5.58 26.45
N SER A 94 -0.36 6.28 27.47
CA SER A 94 -0.81 7.69 27.42
C SER A 94 -0.38 8.39 28.70
N THR A 95 -0.03 9.68 28.63
CA THR A 95 0.27 10.50 29.82
C THR A 95 -0.93 10.66 30.75
N THR A 96 -2.13 10.30 30.30
CA THR A 96 -3.37 10.30 31.09
C THR A 96 -3.67 8.94 31.75
N ASP A 97 -2.78 7.95 31.63
CA ASP A 97 -3.00 6.65 32.25
C ASP A 97 -3.00 6.78 33.79
N PRO A 98 -4.03 6.28 34.49
CA PRO A 98 -4.12 6.40 35.95
C PRO A 98 -3.10 5.50 36.69
N GLY A 99 -2.40 4.63 35.97
CA GLY A 99 -1.41 3.70 36.49
C GLY A 99 -0.75 2.91 35.37
N SER A 100 -0.04 1.84 35.74
CA SER A 100 0.58 0.93 34.78
C SER A 100 -0.49 0.23 33.94
N ILE A 101 -0.31 0.20 32.62
CA ILE A 101 -1.18 -0.55 31.73
C ILE A 101 -0.65 -1.96 31.48
N THR A 102 -1.55 -2.89 31.15
CA THR A 102 -1.16 -4.24 30.74
C THR A 102 -0.71 -4.25 29.28
N GLN A 103 0.08 -5.27 28.91
CA GLN A 103 0.41 -5.53 27.51
C GLN A 103 -0.84 -5.69 26.62
N ALA A 104 -1.89 -6.34 27.13
CA ALA A 104 -3.14 -6.53 26.39
C ALA A 104 -3.83 -5.18 26.09
N GLU A 105 -3.79 -4.24 27.03
CA GLU A 105 -4.32 -2.90 26.82
C GLU A 105 -3.47 -2.10 25.82
N ALA A 106 -2.14 -2.20 25.91
CA ALA A 106 -1.25 -1.59 24.94
C ALA A 106 -1.48 -2.14 23.52
N GLN A 107 -1.59 -3.46 23.36
CA GLN A 107 -1.91 -4.13 22.09
C GLN A 107 -3.25 -3.64 21.53
N ARG A 108 -4.28 -3.55 22.38
CA ARG A 108 -5.61 -3.07 22.00
C ARG A 108 -5.54 -1.64 21.46
N ARG A 109 -4.88 -0.73 22.18
CA ARG A 109 -4.76 0.68 21.80
C ARG A 109 -4.00 0.87 20.50
N VAL A 110 -2.85 0.22 20.34
CA VAL A 110 -2.09 0.24 19.07
C VAL A 110 -2.91 -0.36 17.93
N SER A 111 -3.65 -1.44 18.18
CA SER A 111 -4.54 -2.02 17.18
C SER A 111 -5.64 -1.02 16.78
N GLN A 112 -6.33 -0.39 17.73
CA GLN A 112 -7.38 0.59 17.42
C GLN A 112 -6.86 1.83 16.70
N TYR A 113 -5.70 2.35 17.10
CA TYR A 113 -5.12 3.54 16.47
C TYR A 113 -4.67 3.27 15.03
N SER A 114 -4.15 2.06 14.77
CA SER A 114 -3.61 1.70 13.46
C SER A 114 -4.66 1.10 12.51
N GLN A 115 -5.75 0.53 13.03
CA GLN A 115 -6.84 -0.09 12.27
C GLN A 115 -7.36 0.72 11.08
N PRO A 116 -7.75 2.01 11.21
CA PRO A 116 -8.32 2.75 10.07
C PRO A 116 -7.35 2.86 8.90
N PHE A 117 -6.03 2.88 9.14
CA PHE A 117 -5.04 2.95 8.07
C PHE A 117 -4.90 1.62 7.33
N PHE A 118 -4.96 0.49 8.03
CA PHE A 118 -4.97 -0.83 7.40
C PHE A 118 -6.27 -1.12 6.65
N GLU A 119 -7.41 -0.63 7.14
CA GLU A 119 -8.68 -0.64 6.38
C GLU A 119 -8.58 0.15 5.06
N MET A 120 -7.70 1.16 4.99
CA MET A 120 -7.39 1.91 3.77
C MET A 120 -6.27 1.28 2.92
N GLY A 121 -5.69 0.15 3.35
CA GLY A 121 -4.62 -0.54 2.61
C GLY A 121 -3.20 -0.07 2.91
N ALA A 122 -2.95 0.55 4.06
CA ALA A 122 -1.59 0.84 4.53
C ALA A 122 -0.76 -0.46 4.67
N ALA A 123 0.55 -0.36 4.45
CA ALA A 123 1.48 -1.49 4.59
C ALA A 123 2.22 -1.50 5.93
N GLY A 124 2.37 -0.33 6.55
CA GLY A 124 3.13 -0.16 7.77
C GLY A 124 2.63 1.00 8.62
N TYR A 125 2.66 0.80 9.93
CA TYR A 125 2.36 1.78 10.95
C TYR A 125 3.50 1.79 11.96
N TYR A 126 4.04 2.97 12.23
CA TYR A 126 5.01 3.23 13.28
C TYR A 126 4.42 4.23 14.26
N ALA A 127 4.61 4.00 15.56
CA ALA A 127 4.34 5.03 16.54
C ALA A 127 5.52 5.15 17.48
N ASN A 128 5.91 6.39 17.81
CA ASN A 128 7.06 6.62 18.67
C ASN A 128 6.98 8.00 19.36
N TRP A 129 7.46 8.09 20.60
CA TRP A 129 7.46 9.31 21.42
C TRP A 129 8.77 10.10 21.44
N TYR A 130 9.79 9.66 20.72
CA TYR A 130 11.03 10.40 20.52
C TYR A 130 10.96 11.30 19.29
N GLY A 131 11.62 12.46 19.40
CA GLY A 131 11.50 13.53 18.40
C GLY A 131 12.15 13.21 17.05
N ASP A 132 13.11 12.29 17.01
CA ASP A 132 13.92 11.94 15.85
C ASP A 132 13.59 10.56 15.25
N ALA A 133 12.80 9.73 15.94
CA ALA A 133 12.48 8.36 15.52
C ALA A 133 12.01 8.27 14.07
N PHE A 134 11.10 9.15 13.65
CA PHE A 134 10.57 9.12 12.28
C PHE A 134 11.64 9.41 11.23
N LYS A 135 12.60 10.31 11.51
CA LYS A 135 13.75 10.53 10.62
C LYS A 135 14.53 9.23 10.45
N VAL A 136 14.80 8.52 11.55
CA VAL A 136 15.57 7.27 11.52
C VAL A 136 14.80 6.17 10.80
N PHE A 137 13.50 5.99 11.07
CA PHE A 137 12.67 5.04 10.34
C PHE A 137 12.68 5.33 8.84
N ILE A 138 12.48 6.59 8.43
CA ILE A 138 12.58 6.99 7.02
C ILE A 138 13.95 6.64 6.45
N THR A 139 15.04 7.03 7.10
CA THR A 139 16.41 6.71 6.61
C THR A 139 16.63 5.21 6.47
N ASN A 140 16.21 4.40 7.44
CA ASN A 140 16.33 2.94 7.38
C ASN A 140 15.50 2.33 6.25
N LEU A 141 14.26 2.81 6.06
CA LEU A 141 13.37 2.35 4.99
C LEU A 141 13.95 2.66 3.60
N PHE A 142 14.44 3.87 3.39
CA PHE A 142 15.06 4.28 2.14
C PHE A 142 16.46 3.68 1.92
N SER A 143 17.11 3.18 2.97
CA SER A 143 18.33 2.37 2.83
C SER A 143 18.06 0.92 2.44
N GLY A 144 16.81 0.57 2.11
CA GLY A 144 16.42 -0.77 1.65
C GLY A 144 16.15 -1.78 2.76
N GLN A 145 16.03 -1.34 4.02
CA GLN A 145 15.64 -2.25 5.10
C GLN A 145 14.17 -2.64 4.97
N THR A 146 13.83 -3.82 5.49
CA THR A 146 12.43 -4.21 5.64
C THR A 146 11.73 -3.31 6.67
N LEU A 147 10.40 -3.23 6.62
CA LEU A 147 9.62 -2.42 7.54
C LEU A 147 9.93 -2.78 9.01
N GLY A 148 10.01 -4.08 9.30
CA GLY A 148 10.36 -4.56 10.63
C GLY A 148 11.79 -4.23 11.04
N ASN A 149 12.76 -4.35 10.13
CA ASN A 149 14.15 -4.01 10.45
C ASN A 149 14.33 -2.50 10.67
N ALA A 150 13.60 -1.66 9.94
CA ALA A 150 13.61 -0.22 10.17
C ALA A 150 13.16 0.15 11.60
N PHE A 151 12.18 -0.57 12.16
CA PHE A 151 11.77 -0.43 13.56
C PHE A 151 12.86 -0.92 14.53
N LYS A 152 13.41 -2.12 14.29
CA LYS A 152 14.39 -2.76 15.18
C LYS A 152 15.75 -2.05 15.20
N ASN A 153 16.09 -1.35 14.13
CA ASN A 153 17.36 -0.61 13.99
C ASN A 153 17.23 0.87 14.44
N TYR A 154 16.21 1.21 15.21
CA TYR A 154 16.16 2.47 15.95
C TYR A 154 16.81 2.27 17.33
N SER A 155 17.58 3.27 17.80
CA SER A 155 18.44 3.13 18.98
C SER A 155 17.69 2.84 20.29
N ASP A 156 16.40 3.17 20.35
CA ASP A 156 15.53 2.89 21.50
C ASP A 156 14.97 1.46 21.50
N TYR A 157 15.16 0.69 20.42
CA TYR A 157 14.73 -0.70 20.39
C TYR A 157 15.68 -1.59 21.19
N GLU A 158 15.17 -2.21 22.25
CA GLU A 158 15.84 -3.25 23.00
C GLU A 158 15.02 -4.55 22.93
N ALA A 159 15.61 -5.64 22.42
CA ALA A 159 14.89 -6.90 22.21
C ALA A 159 14.34 -7.51 23.52
N SER A 160 15.01 -7.27 24.65
CA SER A 160 14.58 -7.72 25.98
C SER A 160 13.35 -6.96 26.49
N LYS A 161 13.13 -5.73 25.98
CA LYS A 161 12.01 -4.83 26.29
C LYS A 161 11.08 -4.65 25.10
N ALA A 162 10.98 -5.68 24.27
CA ALA A 162 10.06 -5.72 23.16
C ALA A 162 9.22 -7.00 23.23
N VAL A 163 7.98 -6.91 22.77
CA VAL A 163 7.09 -8.05 22.65
C VAL A 163 6.52 -8.11 21.24
N ALA A 164 6.56 -9.31 20.65
CA ALA A 164 5.95 -9.61 19.37
C ALA A 164 4.56 -10.20 19.56
N LEU A 165 3.58 -9.56 18.95
CA LEU A 165 2.15 -9.88 18.99
C LEU A 165 1.60 -9.82 17.56
N THR A 166 0.28 -9.93 17.43
CA THR A 166 -0.46 -9.71 16.19
C THR A 166 -1.51 -8.62 16.37
N HIS A 167 -1.86 -7.94 15.28
CA HIS A 167 -2.91 -6.93 15.31
C HIS A 167 -4.29 -7.57 15.56
N GLN A 168 -5.11 -6.99 16.45
CA GLN A 168 -6.37 -7.61 16.87
C GLN A 168 -7.41 -7.75 15.74
N ALA A 169 -7.53 -6.75 14.87
CA ALA A 169 -8.44 -6.81 13.71
C ALA A 169 -7.81 -7.42 12.44
N PHE A 170 -6.48 -7.57 12.42
CA PHE A 170 -5.72 -8.05 11.26
C PHE A 170 -4.66 -9.07 11.71
N PRO A 171 -5.06 -10.29 12.10
CA PRO A 171 -4.17 -11.23 12.78
C PRO A 171 -2.95 -11.67 11.95
N ASN A 172 -2.98 -11.45 10.64
CA ASN A 172 -1.86 -11.67 9.72
C ASN A 172 -0.78 -10.57 9.78
N LEU A 173 -1.04 -9.44 10.44
CA LEU A 173 -0.08 -8.37 10.61
C LEU A 173 0.64 -8.51 11.96
N PRO A 174 1.98 -8.69 11.96
CA PRO A 174 2.79 -8.53 13.17
C PRO A 174 2.53 -7.18 13.82
N LEU A 175 2.40 -7.17 15.15
CA LEU A 175 2.33 -5.99 16.00
C LEU A 175 3.43 -6.11 17.04
N TRP A 176 4.37 -5.18 17.07
CA TRP A 176 5.46 -5.17 18.02
C TRP A 176 5.34 -3.96 18.94
N LEU A 177 5.44 -4.19 20.24
CA LEU A 177 5.47 -3.15 21.25
C LEU A 177 6.84 -3.15 21.90
N SER A 178 7.42 -1.98 22.10
CA SER A 178 8.59 -1.80 22.97
C SER A 178 8.21 -0.88 24.13
N TRP A 179 8.82 -1.13 25.27
CA TRP A 179 8.48 -0.47 26.53
C TRP A 179 9.71 -0.05 27.32
N GLU A 180 9.52 0.91 28.20
CA GLU A 180 10.56 1.45 29.06
C GLU A 180 10.12 1.51 30.54
N THR A 181 11.11 1.73 31.41
CA THR A 181 10.93 1.88 32.87
C THR A 181 11.26 3.28 33.37
N TRP A 182 10.97 4.32 32.58
CA TRP A 182 11.27 5.69 32.98
C TRP A 182 10.63 6.03 34.32
N THR A 183 11.45 6.46 35.28
CA THR A 183 11.00 6.82 36.63
C THR A 183 10.60 8.30 36.74
N ASP A 184 11.13 9.14 35.86
CA ASP A 184 10.96 10.59 35.87
C ASP A 184 9.86 11.07 34.91
N TYR A 185 8.93 10.16 34.56
CA TYR A 185 7.86 10.39 33.62
C TYR A 185 6.50 10.30 34.35
N PRO A 186 5.46 11.09 33.97
CA PRO A 186 4.22 11.21 34.74
C PRO A 186 3.34 9.93 34.78
N ILE A 187 3.79 8.83 34.18
CA ILE A 187 3.06 7.55 34.15
C ILE A 187 3.94 6.40 34.60
N LYS A 188 3.31 5.35 35.13
CA LYS A 188 4.01 4.23 35.75
C LYS A 188 4.46 3.19 34.71
N PRO A 189 5.67 2.62 34.84
CA PRO A 189 6.12 1.48 34.04
C PRO A 189 5.18 0.27 34.07
N PRO A 190 5.15 -0.56 33.00
CA PRO A 190 5.87 -0.38 31.73
C PRO A 190 5.27 0.75 30.89
N ILE A 191 6.13 1.58 30.29
CA ILE A 191 5.73 2.69 29.41
C ILE A 191 5.96 2.26 27.97
N TYR A 192 4.88 1.94 27.25
CA TYR A 192 4.94 1.60 25.83
C TYR A 192 5.04 2.89 25.00
N ASN A 193 6.24 3.16 24.50
CA ASN A 193 6.63 4.41 23.85
C ASN A 193 7.01 4.23 22.37
N ASN A 194 7.03 2.99 21.88
CA ASN A 194 7.43 2.64 20.53
C ASN A 194 6.66 1.40 20.05
N ALA A 195 6.03 1.48 18.89
CA ALA A 195 5.23 0.40 18.32
C ALA A 195 5.37 0.31 16.80
N PHE A 196 5.25 -0.91 16.28
CA PHE A 196 5.20 -1.21 14.86
C PHE A 196 4.03 -2.15 14.56
N VAL A 197 3.34 -1.92 13.44
CA VAL A 197 2.41 -2.88 12.85
C VAL A 197 2.63 -2.92 11.34
N GLY A 198 2.60 -4.08 10.70
CA GLY A 198 2.56 -4.16 9.24
C GLY A 198 3.36 -5.30 8.63
N TYR A 199 3.59 -5.23 7.32
CA TYR A 199 4.31 -6.27 6.57
C TYR A 199 5.82 -6.23 6.88
N ALA A 200 6.20 -6.82 8.02
CA ALA A 200 7.53 -6.73 8.63
C ALA A 200 8.70 -7.16 7.70
N ASP A 201 8.43 -8.04 6.74
CA ASP A 201 9.39 -8.61 5.80
C ASP A 201 9.52 -7.80 4.49
N LYS A 202 8.68 -6.79 4.26
CA LYS A 202 8.67 -6.00 3.03
C LYS A 202 9.55 -4.77 3.12
N THR A 203 10.22 -4.44 2.04
CA THR A 203 10.95 -3.18 1.84
C THR A 203 10.05 -2.15 1.15
N LEU A 204 10.46 -0.86 1.12
CA LEU A 204 9.79 0.13 0.27
C LEU A 204 9.78 -0.30 -1.20
N ALA A 205 10.84 -0.99 -1.65
CA ALA A 205 10.91 -1.52 -2.99
C ALA A 205 9.77 -2.52 -3.23
N ASP A 206 9.58 -3.51 -2.35
CA ASP A 206 8.51 -4.50 -2.49
C ASP A 206 7.10 -3.87 -2.54
N LEU A 207 6.90 -2.79 -1.77
CA LEU A 207 5.61 -2.14 -1.61
C LEU A 207 5.25 -1.17 -2.74
N PHE A 208 6.26 -0.49 -3.30
CA PHE A 208 6.06 0.60 -4.26
C PHE A 208 6.73 0.33 -5.62
N GLN A 209 7.11 -0.93 -5.91
CA GLN A 209 7.49 -1.29 -7.28
C GLN A 209 6.34 -0.95 -8.24
N PRO A 210 6.60 -0.35 -9.41
CA PRO A 210 5.61 -0.22 -10.47
C PRO A 210 5.07 -1.61 -10.82
N GLY A 211 3.86 -1.94 -10.37
CA GLY A 211 3.18 -3.16 -10.76
C GLY A 211 2.61 -2.98 -12.15
N ILE A 212 2.77 -3.99 -12.99
CA ILE A 212 2.14 -3.99 -14.31
C ILE A 212 0.66 -4.30 -14.16
N GLN A 213 -0.17 -3.46 -14.75
CA GLN A 213 -1.60 -3.68 -14.92
C GLN A 213 -1.92 -3.64 -16.42
N LEU A 214 -2.59 -4.70 -16.89
CA LEU A 214 -3.10 -4.77 -18.26
C LEU A 214 -4.57 -4.38 -18.26
N SER A 215 -5.04 -3.67 -19.29
CA SER A 215 -6.48 -3.38 -19.46
C SER A 215 -7.34 -4.64 -19.60
N THR A 216 -6.72 -5.76 -20.00
CA THR A 216 -7.26 -7.11 -19.92
C THR A 216 -6.11 -8.10 -19.76
N ASN A 217 -6.32 -9.19 -19.03
CA ASN A 217 -5.38 -10.32 -18.92
C ASN A 217 -5.74 -11.47 -19.86
N GLN A 218 -6.83 -11.35 -20.64
CA GLN A 218 -7.27 -12.38 -21.56
C GLN A 218 -7.82 -11.79 -22.86
N ILE A 219 -7.45 -12.41 -23.98
CA ILE A 219 -8.06 -12.23 -25.29
C ILE A 219 -8.61 -13.58 -25.74
N THR A 220 -9.87 -13.62 -26.17
CA THR A 220 -10.46 -14.81 -26.78
C THR A 220 -11.15 -14.41 -28.07
N ALA A 221 -10.77 -15.06 -29.16
CA ALA A 221 -11.31 -14.84 -30.49
C ALA A 221 -11.85 -16.14 -31.07
N ILE A 222 -13.04 -16.08 -31.66
CA ILE A 222 -13.62 -17.18 -32.43
C ILE A 222 -13.79 -16.70 -33.87
N THR A 223 -13.36 -17.51 -34.84
CA THR A 223 -13.37 -17.13 -36.26
C THR A 223 -13.39 -18.35 -37.18
N LYS A 224 -13.49 -18.11 -38.49
CA LYS A 224 -13.32 -19.15 -39.52
C LYS A 224 -11.84 -19.34 -39.87
N PRO A 225 -11.44 -20.53 -40.35
CA PRO A 225 -10.10 -20.71 -40.90
C PRO A 225 -9.82 -19.72 -42.04
N SER A 226 -8.59 -19.23 -42.12
CA SER A 226 -8.12 -18.22 -43.11
C SER A 226 -8.92 -16.91 -43.14
N ALA A 227 -9.70 -16.60 -42.10
CA ALA A 227 -10.37 -15.30 -42.01
C ALA A 227 -9.33 -14.15 -41.91
N PRO A 228 -9.71 -12.90 -42.26
CA PRO A 228 -8.82 -11.75 -42.11
C PRO A 228 -8.30 -11.60 -40.67
N ALA A 229 -7.06 -11.12 -40.55
CA ALA A 229 -6.45 -10.86 -39.26
C ALA A 229 -7.25 -9.83 -38.45
N ARG A 230 -7.24 -9.97 -37.12
CA ARG A 230 -7.91 -9.04 -36.19
C ARG A 230 -6.94 -8.56 -35.12
N THR A 231 -6.99 -7.27 -34.82
CA THR A 231 -6.15 -6.64 -33.81
C THR A 231 -6.94 -6.31 -32.56
N TYR A 232 -6.36 -6.61 -31.41
CA TYR A 232 -6.87 -6.32 -30.07
C TYR A 232 -5.90 -5.37 -29.36
N GLN A 233 -6.43 -4.41 -28.62
CA GLN A 233 -5.63 -3.43 -27.90
C GLN A 233 -5.58 -3.76 -26.42
N VAL A 234 -4.38 -3.85 -25.87
CA VAL A 234 -4.14 -4.03 -24.43
C VAL A 234 -3.31 -2.86 -23.95
N THR A 235 -3.87 -2.03 -23.07
CA THR A 235 -3.10 -0.91 -22.50
C THR A 235 -2.29 -1.42 -21.31
N VAL A 236 -1.00 -1.09 -21.29
CA VAL A 236 -0.08 -1.44 -20.21
C VAL A 236 0.09 -0.23 -19.30
N GLN A 237 -0.30 -0.34 -18.04
CA GLN A 237 -0.29 0.75 -17.07
C GLN A 237 0.37 0.33 -15.76
N SER A 238 0.81 1.31 -14.98
CA SER A 238 1.27 1.12 -13.61
C SER A 238 0.06 1.13 -12.68
N ASN A 239 -0.02 0.13 -11.80
CA ASN A 239 -1.01 0.11 -10.72
C ASN A 239 -0.78 1.22 -9.67
N LEU A 240 0.39 1.87 -9.68
CA LEU A 240 0.77 2.94 -8.76
C LEU A 240 0.93 4.30 -9.46
N GLY A 241 0.58 4.41 -10.75
CA GLY A 241 0.72 5.65 -11.52
C GLY A 241 2.17 6.09 -11.80
N THR A 242 3.16 5.29 -11.40
CA THR A 242 4.58 5.53 -11.66
C THR A 242 4.96 5.20 -13.10
N SER A 243 5.84 6.00 -13.69
CA SER A 243 6.37 5.69 -15.02
C SER A 243 7.34 4.51 -14.94
N PHE A 244 7.25 3.57 -15.88
CA PHE A 244 8.15 2.43 -16.00
C PHE A 244 8.27 2.00 -17.46
N ASN A 245 9.34 1.28 -17.78
CA ASN A 245 9.55 0.64 -19.06
C ASN A 245 9.15 -0.83 -18.97
N TRP A 246 8.62 -1.39 -20.05
CA TRP A 246 8.19 -2.78 -20.12
C TRP A 246 8.57 -3.44 -21.44
N ALA A 247 8.62 -4.78 -21.42
CA ALA A 247 8.78 -5.63 -22.60
C ALA A 247 7.75 -6.77 -22.58
N ALA A 248 7.24 -7.15 -23.74
CA ALA A 248 6.33 -8.26 -23.94
C ALA A 248 7.05 -9.40 -24.67
N ASN A 249 7.06 -10.58 -24.05
CA ASN A 249 7.74 -11.76 -24.58
C ASN A 249 6.80 -12.98 -24.57
N PRO A 250 6.89 -13.89 -25.56
CA PRO A 250 6.14 -15.13 -25.52
C PRO A 250 6.61 -16.01 -24.35
N ALA A 251 5.67 -16.53 -23.56
CA ALA A 251 5.99 -17.39 -22.42
C ALA A 251 6.75 -18.68 -22.81
N GLY A 252 6.55 -19.16 -24.04
CA GLY A 252 7.22 -20.35 -24.58
C GLY A 252 8.52 -20.07 -25.36
N GLY A 253 9.03 -18.83 -25.34
CA GLY A 253 10.27 -18.44 -26.02
C GLY A 253 10.17 -18.23 -27.54
N SER A 254 9.10 -18.72 -28.19
CA SER A 254 8.78 -18.44 -29.58
C SER A 254 7.37 -17.91 -29.75
N THR A 255 7.19 -16.96 -30.66
CA THR A 255 5.90 -16.40 -31.03
C THR A 255 5.25 -17.30 -32.08
N PRO A 256 4.07 -17.90 -31.83
CA PRO A 256 3.38 -18.71 -32.83
C PRO A 256 3.02 -17.89 -34.08
N GLU A 257 3.02 -18.51 -35.26
CA GLU A 257 2.77 -17.81 -36.55
C GLU A 257 1.39 -17.14 -36.64
N TRP A 258 0.40 -17.64 -35.90
CA TRP A 258 -0.97 -17.10 -35.88
C TRP A 258 -1.12 -15.84 -35.01
N ILE A 259 -0.03 -15.35 -34.39
CA ILE A 259 -0.03 -14.14 -33.57
C ILE A 259 1.17 -13.26 -33.93
N SER A 260 0.94 -11.95 -33.98
CA SER A 260 1.99 -10.93 -33.92
C SER A 260 1.59 -9.85 -32.92
N TYR A 261 2.57 -9.13 -32.38
CA TYR A 261 2.30 -8.06 -31.43
C TYR A 261 3.27 -6.88 -31.58
N SER A 262 2.79 -5.67 -31.32
CA SER A 262 3.59 -4.45 -31.43
C SER A 262 3.02 -3.29 -30.60
N PRO A 263 3.87 -2.47 -29.96
CA PRO A 263 5.32 -2.66 -29.87
C PRO A 263 5.67 -3.78 -28.90
N ALA A 264 6.84 -4.41 -29.07
CA ALA A 264 7.33 -5.45 -28.15
C ALA A 264 7.85 -4.88 -26.83
N SER A 265 8.03 -3.56 -26.74
CA SER A 265 8.38 -2.84 -25.54
C SER A 265 7.77 -1.44 -25.57
N GLY A 266 7.65 -0.82 -24.39
CA GLY A 266 7.07 0.50 -24.29
C GLY A 266 7.25 1.09 -22.90
N THR A 267 6.56 2.21 -22.68
CA THR A 267 6.50 2.88 -21.38
C THR A 267 5.08 2.80 -20.81
N ASN A 268 4.91 3.20 -19.56
CA ASN A 268 3.61 3.35 -18.92
C ASN A 268 2.59 4.06 -19.84
N GLY A 269 1.41 3.47 -20.01
CA GLY A 269 0.34 3.97 -20.87
C GLY A 269 0.43 3.54 -22.34
N THR A 270 1.53 2.91 -22.77
CA THR A 270 1.67 2.43 -24.15
C THR A 270 0.69 1.28 -24.42
N THR A 271 0.02 1.33 -25.57
CA THR A 271 -0.87 0.25 -26.03
C THR A 271 -0.09 -0.84 -26.75
N LEU A 272 -0.19 -2.07 -26.24
CA LEU A 272 0.25 -3.30 -26.89
C LEU A 272 -0.86 -3.78 -27.84
N ASN A 273 -0.59 -3.77 -29.14
CA ASN A 273 -1.49 -4.31 -30.16
C ASN A 273 -1.19 -5.79 -30.37
N ILE A 274 -2.22 -6.63 -30.27
CA ILE A 274 -2.16 -8.07 -30.50
C ILE A 274 -2.93 -8.39 -31.78
N THR A 275 -2.24 -8.81 -32.83
CA THR A 275 -2.85 -9.19 -34.10
C THR A 275 -2.91 -10.71 -34.21
N LEU A 276 -4.12 -11.24 -34.38
CA LEU A 276 -4.36 -12.66 -34.58
C LEU A 276 -4.61 -12.93 -36.06
N THR A 277 -3.80 -13.81 -36.65
CA THR A 277 -3.91 -14.27 -38.05
C THR A 277 -4.42 -15.71 -38.05
N PRO A 278 -5.70 -15.94 -38.37
CA PRO A 278 -6.29 -17.28 -38.32
C PRO A 278 -5.62 -18.27 -39.28
N PRO A 279 -5.18 -19.45 -38.80
CA PRO A 279 -4.64 -20.50 -39.65
C PRO A 279 -5.73 -21.11 -40.55
N SER A 280 -5.31 -21.90 -41.54
CA SER A 280 -6.21 -22.60 -42.46
C SER A 280 -6.90 -23.83 -41.87
N SER A 281 -6.44 -24.31 -40.72
CA SER A 281 -7.04 -25.44 -40.00
C SER A 281 -8.05 -24.98 -38.95
N THR A 282 -9.01 -25.85 -38.64
CA THR A 282 -9.88 -25.72 -37.46
C THR A 282 -9.14 -26.17 -36.21
N GLY A 283 -9.41 -25.53 -35.07
CA GLY A 283 -8.83 -25.93 -33.80
C GLY A 283 -8.87 -24.84 -32.73
N LYS A 284 -8.38 -25.19 -31.53
CA LYS A 284 -8.10 -24.25 -30.46
C LYS A 284 -6.59 -24.02 -30.38
N PHE A 285 -6.19 -22.78 -30.56
CA PHE A 285 -4.81 -22.32 -30.45
C PHE A 285 -4.70 -21.42 -29.23
N GLN A 286 -3.71 -21.68 -28.37
CA GLN A 286 -3.54 -20.95 -27.13
C GLN A 286 -2.06 -20.64 -26.91
N THR A 287 -1.79 -19.41 -26.49
CA THR A 287 -0.45 -18.96 -26.08
C THR A 287 -0.58 -17.89 -25.01
N SER A 288 0.54 -17.49 -24.42
CA SER A 288 0.60 -16.39 -23.46
C SER A 288 1.76 -15.46 -23.77
N LEU A 289 1.53 -14.17 -23.59
CA LEU A 289 2.61 -13.18 -23.51
C LEU A 289 2.84 -12.82 -22.04
N ILE A 290 4.11 -12.74 -21.66
CA ILE A 290 4.56 -12.19 -20.39
C ILE A 290 4.91 -10.73 -20.66
N VAL A 291 4.17 -9.80 -20.07
CA VAL A 291 4.50 -8.38 -20.05
C VAL A 291 5.26 -8.13 -18.76
N GLN A 292 6.54 -7.75 -18.84
CA GLN A 292 7.44 -7.63 -17.70
C GLN A 292 8.09 -6.25 -17.67
N SER A 293 8.33 -5.72 -16.47
CA SER A 293 9.04 -4.46 -16.27
C SER A 293 10.51 -4.64 -16.64
N SER A 294 11.17 -3.59 -17.12
CA SER A 294 12.57 -3.68 -17.56
C SER A 294 13.55 -4.05 -16.45
N ASP A 295 13.20 -3.83 -15.19
CA ASP A 295 13.98 -4.25 -14.03
C ASP A 295 13.71 -5.72 -13.61
N GLY A 296 12.78 -6.39 -14.29
CA GLY A 296 12.41 -7.78 -14.06
C GLY A 296 11.52 -8.02 -12.85
N LYS A 297 11.17 -6.99 -12.07
CA LYS A 297 10.52 -7.14 -10.76
C LYS A 297 9.00 -7.29 -10.81
N ALA A 298 8.35 -6.84 -11.87
CA ALA A 298 6.91 -6.96 -12.04
C ALA A 298 6.58 -7.63 -13.38
N SER A 299 5.59 -8.53 -13.38
CA SER A 299 5.12 -9.18 -14.60
C SER A 299 3.62 -9.46 -14.56
N GLN A 300 3.00 -9.51 -15.74
CA GLN A 300 1.62 -9.91 -15.96
C GLN A 300 1.54 -10.88 -17.14
N ASN A 301 0.67 -11.87 -17.02
CA ASN A 301 0.38 -12.81 -18.10
C ASN A 301 -0.85 -12.37 -18.88
N LEU A 302 -0.71 -12.23 -20.19
CA LEU A 302 -1.81 -12.06 -21.13
C LEU A 302 -2.07 -13.41 -21.82
N THR A 303 -3.18 -14.04 -21.48
CA THR A 303 -3.58 -15.31 -22.10
C THR A 303 -4.36 -15.05 -23.38
N ILE A 304 -3.96 -15.68 -24.48
CA ILE A 304 -4.53 -15.45 -25.81
C ILE A 304 -5.03 -16.76 -26.35
N THR A 305 -6.33 -16.81 -26.66
CA THR A 305 -6.99 -17.98 -27.22
C THR A 305 -7.63 -17.63 -28.55
N LEU A 306 -7.28 -18.38 -29.60
CA LEU A 306 -7.93 -18.32 -30.90
C LEU A 306 -8.62 -19.66 -31.17
N ILE A 307 -9.90 -19.63 -31.49
CA ILE A 307 -10.69 -20.79 -31.88
C ILE A 307 -11.08 -20.60 -33.35
N THR A 308 -10.62 -21.49 -34.22
CA THR A 308 -11.06 -21.55 -35.62
C THR A 308 -12.06 -22.69 -35.81
N THR A 309 -13.22 -22.37 -36.39
CA THR A 309 -14.28 -23.34 -36.66
C THR A 309 -15.01 -23.00 -37.95
N THR A 310 -15.52 -24.00 -38.66
CA THR A 310 -16.28 -23.79 -39.91
C THR A 310 -17.64 -23.12 -39.65
N ASN A 311 -18.23 -23.39 -38.47
CA ASN A 311 -19.57 -22.93 -38.08
C ASN A 311 -19.51 -22.11 -36.79
N PRO A 312 -18.90 -20.91 -36.79
CA PRO A 312 -18.95 -20.05 -35.62
C PRO A 312 -20.39 -19.57 -35.41
N GLN A 313 -20.99 -19.94 -34.29
CA GLN A 313 -22.31 -19.46 -33.89
C GLN A 313 -22.14 -18.20 -33.05
N TYR A 314 -22.91 -17.16 -33.38
CA TYR A 314 -22.96 -15.92 -32.62
C TYR A 314 -24.40 -15.68 -32.20
N LEU A 315 -24.62 -15.48 -30.90
CA LEU A 315 -25.89 -15.02 -30.37
C LEU A 315 -25.72 -13.54 -30.01
N PHE A 316 -26.38 -12.67 -30.77
CA PHE A 316 -26.46 -11.25 -30.45
C PHE A 316 -27.72 -11.00 -29.64
N LEU A 317 -27.55 -10.68 -28.36
CA LEU A 317 -28.63 -10.13 -27.54
C LEU A 317 -28.53 -8.61 -27.61
N PRO A 318 -29.57 -7.89 -28.03
CA PRO A 318 -29.54 -6.43 -28.01
C PRO A 318 -29.44 -5.93 -26.57
N ALA A 319 -28.52 -5.01 -26.31
CA ALA A 319 -28.47 -4.28 -25.06
C ALA A 319 -29.68 -3.33 -24.99
N VAL A 320 -30.70 -3.72 -24.24
CA VAL A 320 -31.83 -2.83 -23.92
C VAL A 320 -31.33 -1.85 -22.85
N ARG A 321 -31.03 -0.61 -23.23
CA ARG A 321 -30.85 0.47 -22.25
C ARG A 321 -32.23 0.81 -21.68
N LYS A 322 -32.36 0.73 -20.35
CA LYS A 322 -33.39 1.46 -19.59
C LYS A 322 -32.79 2.76 -19.10
#